data_AF-A0A847A458-F1
#
_entry.id   AF-A0A847A458-F1
#
_cell.length_a   1.000
_cell.length_b   1.000
_cell.length_c   1.000
_cell.angle_alpha   90.00
_cell.angle_beta   90.00
_cell.angle_gamma   90.00
#
_symmetry.space_group_name_H-M   'P 1'
#
loop_
_entity.id
_entity.type
_entity.pdbx_description
1 polymer ?
#
loop_
_entity_poly.entity_id
_entity_poly.type
_entity_poly.pdbx_seq_one_letter_code
_entity_poly.pdbx_strand_id
1 'polypeptide(L)'
;MAVSHQHQAIPPVDAPVVARNRSAVWGVALLAAVLVLAPAILTTVRAGAGPFESLQRSYPGFAVAVLTATGQSVASAAAMVTLGALLTLLFFRDARGRKEDRLSDVFELKILKMGAAVWASAAGAMVLFTALDNNGQPFTQLQSPLAFRFLWEASSYPKAWTLTCLAALTVFFVGLIVERWSGLLIALWATVLGVLAPIVVGQILVGPNHDLGSDAGVYQ
;
A
#
# COMPACT_ATOMS: atom_id res chain seq x y z
N MET A 1 -45.07 38.39 38.26
CA MET A 1 -44.74 38.78 36.88
C MET A 1 -43.71 37.79 36.37
N ALA A 2 -44.14 36.72 35.72
CA ALA A 2 -43.28 35.62 35.29
C ALA A 2 -42.92 35.83 33.81
N VAL A 3 -41.63 36.00 33.53
CA VAL A 3 -41.10 36.14 32.17
C VAL A 3 -40.94 34.74 31.58
N SER A 4 -41.76 34.41 30.58
CA SER A 4 -41.61 33.17 29.81
C SER A 4 -40.44 33.32 28.84
N HIS A 5 -39.33 32.64 29.14
CA HIS A 5 -38.24 32.49 28.18
C HIS A 5 -38.68 31.51 27.09
N GLN A 6 -39.20 32.04 25.99
CA GLN A 6 -39.35 31.26 24.76
C GLN A 6 -37.96 30.94 24.21
N HIS A 7 -37.56 29.67 24.35
CA HIS A 7 -36.36 29.13 23.71
C HIS A 7 -36.61 29.11 22.19
N GLN A 8 -36.13 30.12 21.47
CA GLN A 8 -36.17 30.13 20.01
C GLN A 8 -35.31 28.98 19.50
N ALA A 9 -35.94 27.95 18.94
CA ALA A 9 -35.25 26.87 18.26
C ALA A 9 -34.51 27.46 17.05
N ILE A 10 -33.18 27.35 17.05
CA ILE A 10 -32.35 27.73 15.92
C ILE A 10 -32.76 26.82 14.75
N PRO A 11 -33.18 27.39 13.60
CA PRO A 11 -33.55 26.58 12.44
C PRO A 11 -32.34 25.76 11.99
N PRO A 12 -32.54 24.50 11.57
CA PRO A 12 -31.45 23.67 11.07
C PRO A 12 -30.81 24.37 9.87
N VAL A 13 -29.50 24.62 9.97
CA VAL A 13 -28.71 25.08 8.82
C VAL A 13 -28.61 23.90 7.87
N ASP A 14 -29.34 23.96 6.76
CA ASP A 14 -29.24 22.97 5.69
C ASP A 14 -27.79 22.95 5.21
N ALA A 15 -27.09 21.84 5.47
CA ALA A 15 -25.73 21.66 4.98
C ALA A 15 -25.74 21.76 3.45
N PRO A 16 -24.81 22.50 2.83
CA PRO A 16 -24.78 22.63 1.38
C PRO A 16 -24.67 21.25 0.73
N VAL A 17 -25.64 20.90 -0.11
CA VAL A 17 -25.60 19.69 -0.92
C VAL A 17 -24.53 19.86 -1.99
N VAL A 18 -23.31 19.41 -1.70
CA VAL A 18 -22.21 19.42 -2.67
C VAL A 18 -22.50 18.38 -3.74
N ALA A 19 -22.93 18.83 -4.92
CA ALA A 19 -23.08 17.95 -6.07
C ALA A 19 -21.71 17.38 -6.47
N ARG A 20 -21.52 16.07 -6.29
CA ARG A 20 -20.25 15.39 -6.58
C ARG A 20 -20.02 15.36 -8.09
N ASN A 21 -19.12 16.21 -8.59
CA ASN A 21 -18.75 16.21 -9.99
C ASN A 21 -17.96 14.93 -10.33
N ARG A 22 -18.64 13.95 -10.93
CA ARG A 22 -18.07 12.64 -11.24
C ARG A 22 -16.86 12.73 -12.16
N SER A 23 -16.86 13.66 -13.13
CA SER A 23 -15.72 13.82 -14.05
C SER A 23 -14.48 14.33 -13.32
N ALA A 24 -14.65 15.26 -12.37
CA ALA A 24 -13.54 15.74 -11.54
C ALA A 24 -12.96 14.61 -10.68
N VAL A 25 -13.81 13.77 -10.06
CA VAL A 25 -13.37 12.62 -9.26
C VAL A 25 -12.56 11.63 -10.10
N TRP A 26 -13.06 11.27 -11.28
CA TRP A 26 -12.36 10.38 -12.20
C TRP A 26 -11.07 11.00 -12.74
N GLY A 27 -11.07 12.32 -13.01
CA GLY A 27 -9.87 13.05 -13.42
C GLY A 27 -8.77 13.00 -12.36
N VAL A 28 -9.12 13.23 -11.09
CA VAL A 28 -8.17 13.12 -9.96
C VAL A 28 -7.69 11.69 -9.77
N ALA A 29 -8.58 10.69 -9.85
CA ALA A 29 -8.21 9.29 -9.73
C ALA A 29 -7.25 8.84 -10.85
N LEU A 30 -7.51 9.27 -12.09
CA LEU A 30 -6.65 9.00 -13.24
C LEU A 30 -5.29 9.66 -13.07
N LEU A 31 -5.26 10.95 -12.68
CA LEU A 31 -4.02 11.68 -12.44
C LEU A 31 -3.18 11.00 -11.35
N ALA A 32 -3.80 10.61 -10.23
CA ALA A 32 -3.13 9.89 -9.16
C ALA A 32 -2.57 8.54 -9.64
N ALA A 33 -3.34 7.78 -10.42
CA ALA A 33 -2.87 6.52 -11.00
C ALA A 33 -1.66 6.74 -11.92
N VAL A 34 -1.69 7.76 -12.78
CA VAL A 34 -0.58 8.11 -13.67
C VAL A 34 0.66 8.51 -12.86
N LEU A 35 0.52 9.36 -11.86
CA LEU A 35 1.64 9.83 -11.03
C LEU A 35 2.29 8.68 -10.22
N VAL A 36 1.50 7.69 -9.80
CA VAL A 36 1.98 6.52 -9.07
C VAL A 36 2.66 5.49 -9.97
N LEU A 37 2.11 5.24 -11.16
CA LEU A 37 2.55 4.15 -12.04
C LEU A 37 3.60 4.58 -13.06
N ALA A 38 3.41 5.72 -13.71
CA ALA A 38 4.19 6.11 -14.87
C ALA A 38 5.69 6.30 -14.55
N PRO A 39 6.10 6.94 -13.43
CA PRO A 39 7.52 7.09 -13.13
C PRO A 39 8.24 5.74 -13.00
N ALA A 40 7.69 4.81 -12.21
CA ALA A 40 8.30 3.51 -11.97
C ALA A 40 8.39 2.67 -13.25
N ILE A 41 7.33 2.64 -14.06
CA ILE A 41 7.35 1.88 -15.33
C ILE A 41 8.34 2.52 -16.31
N LEU A 42 8.32 3.85 -16.45
CA LEU A 42 9.17 4.56 -17.39
C LEU A 42 10.65 4.42 -17.03
N THR A 43 11.01 4.51 -15.74
CA THR A 43 12.39 4.31 -15.29
C THR A 43 12.84 2.88 -15.56
N THR A 44 12.04 1.87 -15.23
CA THR A 44 12.35 0.46 -15.52
C THR A 44 12.55 0.20 -17.00
N VAL A 45 11.66 0.71 -17.86
CA VAL A 45 11.76 0.51 -19.33
C VAL A 45 12.98 1.22 -19.89
N ARG A 46 13.27 2.46 -19.46
CA ARG A 46 14.43 3.21 -19.95
C ARG A 46 15.76 2.65 -19.45
N ALA A 47 15.81 2.14 -18.23
CA ALA A 47 17.02 1.56 -17.67
C ALA A 47 17.34 0.19 -18.26
N GLY A 48 16.31 -0.62 -18.57
CA GLY A 48 16.48 -1.93 -19.20
C GLY A 48 17.37 -2.86 -18.37
N ALA A 49 18.32 -3.52 -19.04
CA ALA A 49 19.27 -4.44 -18.41
C ALA A 49 20.45 -3.75 -17.72
N GLY A 50 20.70 -2.46 -18.00
CA GLY A 50 21.92 -1.75 -17.56
C GLY A 50 22.19 -1.82 -16.05
N PRO A 51 21.20 -1.54 -15.17
CA PRO A 51 21.39 -1.69 -13.73
C PRO A 51 21.75 -3.12 -13.32
N PHE A 52 21.15 -4.14 -13.93
CA PHE A 52 21.45 -5.55 -13.61
C PHE A 52 22.88 -5.92 -14.02
N GLU A 53 23.32 -5.49 -15.20
CA GLU A 53 24.69 -5.69 -15.70
C GLU A 53 25.73 -5.00 -14.79
N SER A 54 25.42 -3.78 -14.33
CA SER A 54 26.29 -3.03 -13.40
C SER A 54 26.49 -3.72 -12.05
N LEU A 55 25.51 -4.55 -11.65
CA LEU A 55 25.51 -5.35 -10.43
C LEU A 55 26.00 -6.79 -10.67
N GLN A 56 26.48 -7.10 -11.89
CA GLN A 56 26.86 -8.45 -12.32
C GLN A 56 25.75 -9.49 -12.10
N ARG A 57 24.50 -9.09 -12.34
CA ARG A 57 23.31 -9.96 -12.25
C ARG A 57 22.69 -10.15 -13.63
N SER A 58 22.06 -11.31 -13.81
CA SER A 58 21.23 -11.58 -14.97
C SER A 58 20.02 -10.65 -15.00
N TYR A 59 19.63 -10.21 -16.19
CA TYR A 59 18.41 -9.43 -16.37
C TYR A 59 17.19 -10.38 -16.38
N PRO A 60 16.19 -10.18 -15.50
CA PRO A 60 15.00 -11.06 -15.43
C PRO A 60 14.05 -10.90 -16.62
N GLY A 61 14.30 -9.93 -17.50
CA GLY A 61 13.47 -9.59 -18.64
C GLY A 61 12.42 -8.52 -18.33
N PHE A 62 11.94 -7.83 -19.36
CA PHE A 62 11.00 -6.71 -19.22
C PHE A 62 9.69 -7.10 -18.52
N ALA A 63 9.18 -8.31 -18.78
CA ALA A 63 7.93 -8.76 -18.18
C ALA A 63 8.02 -8.79 -16.64
N VAL A 64 9.08 -9.38 -16.09
CA VAL A 64 9.30 -9.42 -14.64
C VAL A 64 9.57 -8.01 -14.12
N ALA A 65 10.50 -7.28 -14.74
CA ALA A 65 10.91 -5.96 -14.25
C ALA A 65 9.74 -4.95 -14.20
N VAL A 66 8.93 -4.88 -15.26
CA VAL A 66 7.76 -3.97 -15.32
C VAL A 66 6.68 -4.39 -14.34
N LEU A 67 6.42 -5.70 -14.18
CA LEU A 67 5.45 -6.19 -13.21
C LEU A 67 5.89 -5.94 -11.77
N THR A 68 7.18 -6.08 -11.46
CA THR A 68 7.74 -5.72 -10.16
C THR A 68 7.58 -4.23 -9.89
N ALA A 69 7.93 -3.36 -10.84
CA ALA A 69 7.78 -1.91 -10.70
C ALA A 69 6.31 -1.50 -10.52
N THR A 70 5.41 -2.08 -11.33
CA THR A 70 3.97 -1.85 -11.23
C THR A 70 3.42 -2.33 -9.90
N GLY A 71 3.77 -3.55 -9.49
CA GLY A 71 3.34 -4.17 -8.24
C GLY A 71 3.79 -3.36 -7.02
N GLN A 72 5.03 -2.88 -7.02
CA GLN A 72 5.56 -1.97 -6.01
C GLN A 72 4.71 -0.69 -5.92
N SER A 73 4.49 0.00 -7.04
CA SER A 73 3.70 1.23 -7.08
C SER A 73 2.27 1.03 -6.58
N VAL A 74 1.60 -0.04 -7.02
CA VAL A 74 0.24 -0.36 -6.58
C VAL A 74 0.21 -0.70 -5.09
N ALA A 75 1.15 -1.51 -4.60
CA ALA A 75 1.23 -1.88 -3.20
C ALA A 75 1.49 -0.65 -2.30
N SER A 76 2.42 0.23 -2.68
CA SER A 76 2.71 1.46 -1.93
C SER A 76 1.50 2.41 -1.89
N ALA A 77 0.82 2.62 -3.01
CA ALA A 77 -0.37 3.46 -3.05
C ALA A 77 -1.53 2.87 -2.22
N ALA A 78 -1.75 1.56 -2.32
CA ALA A 78 -2.78 0.88 -1.54
C ALA A 78 -2.46 0.91 -0.03
N ALA A 79 -1.20 0.73 0.36
CA ALA A 79 -0.74 0.88 1.74
C ALA A 79 -0.96 2.31 2.27
N MET A 80 -0.66 3.32 1.46
CA MET A 80 -0.87 4.74 1.82
C MET A 80 -2.36 5.04 2.03
N VAL A 81 -3.24 4.55 1.14
CA VAL A 81 -4.70 4.68 1.29
C VAL A 81 -5.18 3.97 2.56
N THR A 82 -4.68 2.76 2.81
CA THR A 82 -5.00 1.95 4.00
C THR A 82 -4.60 2.67 5.28
N LEU A 83 -3.36 3.17 5.35
CA LEU A 83 -2.84 3.91 6.49
C LEU A 83 -3.62 5.22 6.70
N GLY A 84 -3.89 5.98 5.64
CA GLY A 84 -4.67 7.20 5.72
C GLY A 84 -6.09 6.97 6.26
N ALA A 85 -6.75 5.89 5.81
CA ALA A 85 -8.06 5.49 6.34
C ALA A 85 -7.98 5.11 7.82
N LEU A 86 -6.96 4.36 8.24
CA LEU A 86 -6.74 4.02 9.65
C LEU A 86 -6.51 5.26 10.52
N LEU A 87 -5.64 6.17 10.09
CA LEU A 87 -5.37 7.41 10.82
C LEU A 87 -6.64 8.26 10.95
N THR A 88 -7.44 8.32 9.88
CA THR A 88 -8.72 9.03 9.91
C THR A 88 -9.69 8.41 10.91
N LEU A 89 -9.84 7.08 10.88
CA LEU A 89 -10.72 6.35 11.79
C LEU A 89 -10.27 6.44 13.26
N LEU A 90 -8.96 6.45 13.52
CA LEU A 90 -8.39 6.42 14.87
C LEU A 90 -8.26 7.81 15.51
N PHE A 91 -7.87 8.83 14.74
CA PHE A 91 -7.43 10.10 15.31
C PHE A 91 -8.26 11.32 14.86
N PHE A 92 -8.85 11.27 13.67
CA PHE A 92 -9.54 12.42 13.09
C PHE A 92 -11.07 12.32 13.11
N ARG A 93 -11.61 11.19 13.57
CA ARG A 93 -13.05 11.02 13.73
C ARG A 93 -13.56 11.81 14.93
N ASP A 94 -14.55 12.66 14.71
CA ASP A 94 -15.27 13.34 15.81
C ASP A 94 -16.12 12.31 16.55
N ALA A 95 -15.65 11.93 17.74
CA ALA A 95 -16.36 11.02 18.62
C ALA A 95 -17.25 11.87 19.55
N ARG A 96 -18.52 12.07 19.18
CA ARG A 96 -19.54 12.71 20.03
C ARG A 96 -20.79 11.83 20.24
N GLY A 97 -21.18 11.59 21.49
CA GLY A 97 -22.39 10.90 21.93
C GLY A 97 -22.24 9.44 22.41
N ARG A 98 -23.33 8.82 22.88
CA ARG A 98 -23.35 7.48 23.53
C ARG A 98 -22.97 6.28 22.64
N LYS A 99 -22.63 6.50 21.36
CA LYS A 99 -22.16 5.48 20.39
C LYS A 99 -20.75 5.78 19.84
N GLU A 100 -20.01 6.67 20.51
CA GLU A 100 -18.64 7.11 20.21
C GLU A 100 -17.67 5.98 19.89
N ASP A 101 -17.86 4.81 20.50
CA ASP A 101 -16.94 3.68 20.38
C ASP A 101 -17.18 2.81 19.13
N ARG A 102 -18.35 2.90 18.47
CA ARG A 102 -18.74 1.99 17.38
C ARG A 102 -18.36 2.50 16.00
N LEU A 103 -17.86 1.61 15.14
CA LEU A 103 -17.40 1.88 13.77
C LEU A 103 -18.46 1.64 12.68
N SER A 104 -19.74 1.51 13.03
CA SER A 104 -20.77 1.06 12.09
C SER A 104 -21.03 2.05 10.94
N ASP A 105 -20.87 1.56 9.70
CA ASP A 105 -21.22 2.16 8.40
C ASP A 105 -20.59 3.52 8.06
N VAL A 106 -19.34 3.73 8.47
CA VAL A 106 -18.56 4.91 8.04
C VAL A 106 -17.84 4.66 6.71
N PHE A 107 -17.75 5.71 5.88
CA PHE A 107 -17.16 5.65 4.55
C PHE A 107 -15.67 5.26 4.59
N GLU A 108 -14.96 5.73 5.61
CA GLU A 108 -13.54 5.47 5.85
C GLU A 108 -13.27 3.98 6.11
N LEU A 109 -14.21 3.27 6.75
CA LEU A 109 -14.11 1.83 6.96
C LEU A 109 -14.27 1.06 5.64
N LYS A 110 -15.07 1.56 4.70
CA LYS A 110 -15.17 0.99 3.34
C LYS A 110 -13.86 1.21 2.57
N ILE A 111 -13.28 2.41 2.66
CA ILE A 111 -11.95 2.70 2.10
C ILE A 111 -10.89 1.78 2.70
N LEU A 112 -10.86 1.62 4.02
CA LEU A 112 -9.91 0.76 4.71
C LEU A 112 -9.97 -0.67 4.16
N LYS A 113 -11.18 -1.25 4.07
CA LYS A 113 -11.39 -2.61 3.55
C LYS A 113 -10.91 -2.76 2.11
N MET A 114 -11.28 -1.83 1.23
CA MET A 114 -10.88 -1.88 -0.17
C MET A 114 -9.37 -1.66 -0.34
N GLY A 115 -8.80 -0.68 0.35
CA GLY A 115 -7.36 -0.38 0.35
C GLY A 115 -6.55 -1.58 0.83
N ALA A 116 -6.94 -2.18 1.97
CA ALA A 116 -6.26 -3.33 2.53
C ALA A 116 -6.37 -4.57 1.63
N ALA A 117 -7.51 -4.78 0.96
CA ALA A 117 -7.67 -5.87 0.00
C ALA A 117 -6.74 -5.71 -1.22
N VAL A 118 -6.68 -4.50 -1.80
CA VAL A 118 -5.77 -4.21 -2.91
C VAL A 118 -4.31 -4.33 -2.46
N TRP A 119 -3.99 -3.83 -1.27
CA TRP A 119 -2.65 -3.94 -0.70
C TRP A 119 -2.23 -5.39 -0.48
N ALA A 120 -3.09 -6.22 0.12
CA ALA A 120 -2.83 -7.65 0.32
C ALA A 120 -2.64 -8.39 -1.02
N SER A 121 -3.47 -8.10 -2.01
CA SER A 121 -3.37 -8.71 -3.34
C SER A 121 -2.06 -8.34 -4.03
N ALA A 122 -1.70 -7.05 -4.03
CA ALA A 122 -0.46 -6.57 -4.61
C ALA A 122 0.77 -7.11 -3.87
N ALA A 123 0.73 -7.12 -2.53
CA ALA A 123 1.82 -7.67 -1.72
C ALA A 123 2.02 -9.18 -1.95
N GLY A 124 0.93 -9.94 -2.09
CA GLY A 124 0.99 -11.36 -2.46
C GLY A 124 1.63 -11.58 -3.82
N ALA A 125 1.28 -10.79 -4.84
CA ALA A 125 1.92 -10.84 -6.15
C ALA A 125 3.42 -10.48 -6.09
N MET A 126 3.76 -9.48 -5.27
CA MET A 126 5.14 -9.03 -5.09
C MET A 126 6.06 -10.09 -4.48
N VAL A 127 5.54 -11.06 -3.70
CA VAL A 127 6.34 -12.21 -3.24
C VAL A 127 6.95 -12.94 -4.45
N LEU A 128 6.16 -13.18 -5.49
CA LEU A 128 6.64 -13.84 -6.71
C LEU A 128 7.53 -12.93 -7.54
N PHE A 129 7.09 -11.70 -7.80
CA PHE A 129 7.80 -10.79 -8.68
C PHE A 129 9.19 -10.45 -8.13
N THR A 130 9.29 -10.16 -6.84
CA THR A 130 10.59 -9.88 -6.22
C THR A 130 11.48 -11.11 -6.11
N ALA A 131 10.92 -12.33 -6.08
CA ALA A 131 11.70 -13.57 -6.10
C ALA A 131 12.37 -13.77 -7.45
N LEU A 132 11.69 -13.42 -8.53
CA LEU A 132 12.25 -13.46 -9.89
C LEU A 132 13.23 -12.29 -10.10
N ASP A 133 12.79 -11.07 -9.81
CA ASP A 133 13.51 -9.83 -10.10
C ASP A 133 14.85 -9.76 -9.37
N ASN A 134 14.87 -10.00 -8.06
CA ASN A 134 16.11 -9.91 -7.28
C ASN A 134 17.12 -11.01 -7.61
N ASN A 135 16.65 -12.14 -8.13
CA ASN A 135 17.51 -13.26 -8.55
C ASN A 135 17.83 -13.22 -10.06
N GLY A 136 17.37 -12.19 -10.78
CA GLY A 136 17.63 -12.05 -12.21
C GLY A 136 17.02 -13.16 -13.06
N GLN A 137 15.89 -13.74 -12.64
CA GLN A 137 15.27 -14.89 -13.29
C GLN A 137 14.00 -14.51 -14.08
N PRO A 138 13.82 -15.04 -15.30
CA PRO A 138 12.58 -14.88 -16.05
C PRO A 138 11.48 -15.83 -15.54
N PHE A 139 10.23 -15.57 -15.93
CA PHE A 139 9.08 -16.45 -15.61
C PHE A 139 9.25 -17.90 -16.09
N THR A 140 9.99 -18.14 -17.16
CA THR A 140 10.26 -19.50 -17.68
C THR A 140 10.96 -20.38 -16.65
N GLN A 141 11.68 -19.80 -15.69
CA GLN A 141 12.31 -20.54 -14.61
C GLN A 141 11.31 -21.24 -13.68
N LEU A 142 10.07 -20.73 -13.58
CA LEU A 142 9.01 -21.31 -12.74
C LEU A 142 8.44 -22.63 -13.28
N GLN A 143 8.86 -23.07 -14.47
CA GLN A 143 8.48 -24.39 -15.00
C GLN A 143 9.08 -25.54 -14.17
N SER A 144 10.14 -25.27 -13.40
CA SER A 144 10.70 -26.24 -12.45
C SER A 144 9.93 -26.20 -11.11
N PRO A 145 9.41 -27.34 -10.61
CA PRO A 145 8.60 -27.40 -9.39
C PRO A 145 9.25 -26.86 -8.11
N LEU A 146 10.59 -26.75 -8.08
CA LEU A 146 11.34 -26.25 -6.93
C LEU A 146 11.95 -24.86 -7.15
N ALA A 147 11.81 -24.29 -8.35
CA ALA A 147 12.42 -23.01 -8.67
C ALA A 147 11.93 -21.90 -7.74
N PHE A 148 10.63 -21.77 -7.53
CA PHE A 148 10.09 -20.71 -6.67
C PHE A 148 10.64 -20.79 -5.24
N ARG A 149 10.66 -21.98 -4.65
CA ARG A 149 11.19 -22.18 -3.29
C ARG A 149 12.65 -21.77 -3.20
N PHE A 150 13.46 -22.20 -4.17
CA PHE A 150 14.87 -21.82 -4.22
C PHE A 150 15.05 -20.31 -4.32
N LEU A 151 14.30 -19.65 -5.20
CA LEU A 151 14.37 -18.19 -5.39
C LEU A 151 13.90 -17.40 -4.17
N TRP A 152 12.87 -17.90 -3.47
CA TRP A 152 12.43 -17.33 -2.21
C TRP A 152 13.50 -17.48 -1.13
N GLU A 153 14.09 -18.67 -0.97
CA GLU A 153 15.13 -18.90 0.04
C GLU A 153 16.38 -18.04 -0.22
N ALA A 154 16.74 -17.83 -1.49
CA ALA A 154 17.92 -17.09 -1.93
C ALA A 154 17.89 -15.56 -1.69
N SER A 155 16.71 -14.96 -1.45
CA SER A 155 16.57 -13.50 -1.30
C SER A 155 15.75 -13.10 -0.07
N SER A 156 16.11 -11.95 0.52
CA SER A 156 15.36 -11.36 1.64
C SER A 156 14.10 -10.62 1.19
N TYR A 157 14.06 -10.12 -0.06
CA TYR A 157 12.93 -9.33 -0.57
C TYR A 157 11.60 -10.12 -0.61
N PRO A 158 11.52 -11.36 -1.14
CA PRO A 158 10.28 -12.13 -1.13
C PRO A 158 9.80 -12.46 0.29
N LYS A 159 10.73 -12.65 1.23
CA LYS A 159 10.42 -12.87 2.66
C LYS A 159 9.81 -11.61 3.28
N ALA A 160 10.37 -10.44 3.00
CA ALA A 160 9.80 -9.16 3.43
C ALA A 160 8.41 -8.91 2.84
N TRP A 161 8.21 -9.16 1.55
CA TRP A 161 6.90 -9.06 0.91
C TRP A 161 5.89 -10.08 1.44
N THR A 162 6.35 -11.26 1.89
CA THR A 162 5.49 -12.21 2.59
C THR A 162 4.99 -11.61 3.91
N LEU A 163 5.87 -10.96 4.68
CA LEU A 163 5.48 -10.25 5.91
C LEU A 163 4.50 -9.11 5.61
N THR A 164 4.74 -8.32 4.56
CA THR A 164 3.82 -7.27 4.10
C THR A 164 2.45 -7.84 3.73
N CYS A 165 2.40 -8.97 3.01
CA CYS A 165 1.16 -9.64 2.64
C CYS A 165 0.37 -10.09 3.88
N LEU A 166 1.04 -10.73 4.85
CA LEU A 166 0.42 -11.15 6.11
C LEU A 166 -0.10 -9.97 6.93
N ALA A 167 0.66 -8.88 6.99
CA ALA A 167 0.24 -7.64 7.63
C ALA A 167 -0.99 -7.04 6.95
N ALA A 168 -0.99 -6.92 5.62
CA ALA A 168 -2.12 -6.39 4.86
C ALA A 168 -3.38 -7.25 5.01
N LEU A 169 -3.24 -8.59 5.02
CA LEU A 169 -4.34 -9.52 5.32
C LEU A 169 -4.88 -9.30 6.74
N THR A 170 -4.00 -9.10 7.71
CA THR A 170 -4.40 -8.79 9.09
C THR A 170 -5.23 -7.52 9.13
N VAL A 171 -4.80 -6.44 8.47
CA VAL A 171 -5.56 -5.19 8.37
C VAL A 171 -6.92 -5.41 7.71
N PHE A 172 -6.95 -6.17 6.61
CA PHE A 172 -8.19 -6.50 5.90
C PHE A 172 -9.18 -7.23 6.80
N PHE A 173 -8.76 -8.33 7.44
CA PHE A 173 -9.62 -9.12 8.32
C PHE A 173 -10.04 -8.35 9.58
N VAL A 174 -9.13 -7.58 10.20
CA VAL A 174 -9.47 -6.68 11.31
C VAL A 174 -10.55 -5.70 10.88
N GLY A 175 -10.43 -5.10 9.71
CA GLY A 175 -11.45 -4.20 9.16
C GLY A 175 -12.82 -4.87 8.96
N LEU A 176 -12.86 -6.18 8.66
CA LEU A 176 -14.11 -6.94 8.51
C LEU A 176 -14.81 -7.23 9.84
N ILE A 177 -14.06 -7.49 10.91
CA ILE A 177 -14.60 -8.01 12.18
C ILE A 177 -14.72 -6.97 13.29
N VAL A 178 -13.90 -5.91 13.24
CA VAL A 178 -13.79 -4.97 14.37
C VAL A 178 -14.92 -3.95 14.35
N GLU A 179 -15.63 -3.87 15.47
CA GLU A 179 -16.70 -2.89 15.68
C GLU A 179 -16.25 -1.67 16.50
N ARG A 180 -15.09 -1.73 17.17
CA ARG A 180 -14.57 -0.69 18.07
C ARG A 180 -13.24 -0.11 17.60
N TRP A 181 -13.02 1.19 17.80
CA TRP A 181 -11.79 1.85 17.36
C TRP A 181 -10.52 1.23 17.96
N SER A 182 -10.56 0.77 19.21
CA SER A 182 -9.39 0.16 19.87
C SER A 182 -8.90 -1.10 19.16
N GLY A 183 -9.79 -1.86 18.51
CA GLY A 183 -9.40 -3.00 17.69
C GLY A 183 -8.60 -2.62 16.44
N LEU A 184 -8.74 -1.39 15.95
CA LEU A 184 -7.96 -0.88 14.81
C LEU A 184 -6.49 -0.60 15.18
N LEU A 185 -6.12 -0.58 16.47
CA LEU A 185 -4.71 -0.47 16.87
C LEU A 185 -3.89 -1.67 16.38
N ILE A 186 -4.49 -2.86 16.32
CA ILE A 186 -3.84 -4.06 15.75
C ILE A 186 -3.56 -3.84 14.26
N ALA A 187 -4.55 -3.31 13.52
CA ALA A 187 -4.37 -2.98 12.12
C ALA A 187 -3.33 -1.86 11.91
N LEU A 188 -3.27 -0.86 12.79
CA LEU A 188 -2.24 0.19 12.72
C LEU A 188 -0.84 -0.40 12.86
N TRP A 189 -0.61 -1.22 13.88
CA TRP A 189 0.68 -1.89 14.09
C TRP A 189 1.04 -2.82 12.93
N ALA A 190 0.10 -3.64 12.46
CA ALA A 190 0.29 -4.46 11.28
C ALA A 190 0.67 -3.60 10.07
N THR A 191 0.00 -2.45 9.87
CA THR A 191 0.30 -1.55 8.76
C THR A 191 1.73 -1.02 8.83
N VAL A 192 2.17 -0.56 10.00
CA VAL A 192 3.54 -0.07 10.22
C VAL A 192 4.56 -1.17 9.91
N LEU A 193 4.38 -2.38 10.45
CA LEU A 193 5.28 -3.49 10.20
C LEU A 193 5.31 -3.90 8.72
N GLY A 194 4.13 -3.97 8.08
CA GLY A 194 4.01 -4.37 6.68
C GLY A 194 4.63 -3.38 5.70
N VAL A 195 4.48 -2.07 5.96
CA VAL A 195 5.10 -1.02 5.14
C VAL A 195 6.62 -1.00 5.31
N LEU A 196 7.11 -1.17 6.54
CA LEU A 196 8.54 -1.10 6.82
C LEU A 196 9.31 -2.36 6.40
N ALA A 197 8.66 -3.53 6.34
CA ALA A 197 9.32 -4.80 6.00
C ALA A 197 10.19 -4.74 4.73
N PRO A 198 9.69 -4.32 3.54
CA PRO A 198 10.50 -4.24 2.33
C PRO A 198 11.58 -3.15 2.38
N ILE A 199 11.37 -2.09 3.16
CA ILE A 199 12.33 -0.99 3.34
C ILE A 199 13.53 -1.47 4.16
N VAL A 200 13.28 -2.20 5.26
CA VAL A 200 14.33 -2.68 6.17
C VAL A 200 15.27 -3.70 5.50
N VAL A 201 14.76 -4.49 4.55
CA VAL A 201 15.61 -5.43 3.78
C VAL A 201 16.24 -4.79 2.56
N GLY A 202 15.99 -3.50 2.32
CA GLY A 202 16.65 -2.69 1.30
C GLY A 202 18.16 -2.80 1.44
N GLN A 203 18.83 -3.38 0.45
CA GLN A 203 20.28 -3.55 0.48
C GLN A 203 20.95 -2.26 0.00
N ILE A 204 21.70 -1.60 0.88
CA ILE A 204 22.74 -0.65 0.47
C ILE A 204 23.91 -1.51 -0.02
N LEU A 205 24.20 -1.45 -1.32
CA LEU A 205 25.23 -2.31 -1.90
C LEU A 205 26.62 -2.00 -1.33
N VAL A 206 27.39 -3.07 -1.11
CA VAL A 206 28.81 -3.00 -0.77
C VAL A 206 29.56 -3.78 -1.86
N GLY A 207 29.90 -3.11 -2.96
CA GLY A 207 30.51 -3.70 -4.16
C GLY A 207 30.83 -2.63 -5.23
N PRO A 208 31.36 -3.00 -6.42
CA PRO A 208 31.54 -2.05 -7.53
C PRO A 208 30.23 -1.32 -7.83
N ASN A 209 30.30 -0.01 -8.09
CA ASN A 209 29.14 0.87 -8.25
C ASN A 209 28.22 0.93 -7.01
N HIS A 210 28.80 0.81 -5.79
CA HIS A 210 28.05 0.98 -4.53
C HIS A 210 27.27 2.29 -4.44
N ASP A 211 27.73 3.36 -5.09
CA ASP A 211 27.01 4.64 -5.20
C ASP A 211 25.62 4.45 -5.80
N LEU A 212 25.49 3.58 -6.81
CA LEU A 212 24.22 3.31 -7.48
C LEU A 212 23.23 2.60 -6.53
N GLY A 213 23.72 1.67 -5.71
CA GLY A 213 22.89 1.01 -4.69
C GLY A 213 22.57 1.92 -3.51
N SER A 214 23.50 2.78 -3.10
CA SER A 214 23.28 3.77 -2.04
C SER A 214 22.27 4.84 -2.47
N ASP A 215 22.41 5.37 -3.69
CA ASP A 215 21.49 6.34 -4.28
C ASP A 215 20.09 5.75 -4.47
N ALA A 216 20.00 4.51 -4.95
CA ALA A 216 18.72 3.81 -5.08
C ALA A 216 18.03 3.60 -3.72
N GLY A 217 18.80 3.36 -2.65
CA GLY A 217 18.30 3.22 -1.28
C GLY A 217 17.66 4.49 -0.70
N VAL A 218 18.06 5.67 -1.18
CA VAL A 218 17.46 6.96 -0.74
C VAL A 218 16.03 7.14 -1.23
N TYR A 219 15.66 6.52 -2.35
CA TYR A 219 14.35 6.69 -2.99
C TYR A 219 13.34 5.56 -2.70
N GLN A 220 13.67 4.62 -1.81
CA GLN A 220 12.81 3.50 -1.40
C GLN A 220 11.76 3.88 -0.35
#